data_AF-A0A933RIB5-F1
#
_entry.id   AF-A0A933RIB5-F1
#
_cell.length_a   1.000
_cell.length_b   1.000
_cell.length_c   1.000
_cell.angle_alpha   90.00
_cell.angle_beta   90.00
_cell.angle_gamma   90.00
#
_symmetry.space_group_name_H-M   'P 1'
#
loop_
_entity.id
_entity.type
_entity.pdbx_description
1 polymer ?
#
loop_
_entity_poly.entity_id
_entity_poly.type
_entity_poly.pdbx_seq_one_letter_code
_entity_poly.pdbx_strand_id
1 'polypeptide(L)'
;MVRETEAEAVGAGAEVGRVLDMWSELCGFGVLHDLTEPGRRANIDHVVVGARGVTVVDAKSWAGDVKVTPRGVRVGRWGKRQEVASLKGQVARVAQVLAEAGIDAPVDGALCLAQRNAGRELVVVGGVAVGWPEAVARSVATGDAWDAAAVEAAFDVLSERFDHRAARRPGDLLPFAAAPVAPPPVPKDCGPERRRRPNGAAGRRRPKGAARSARRRRALEREAWRLAFVAVLLVALAGVAERAS
;
A
#
# COMPACT_ATOMS: atom_id res chain seq x y z
N MET A 1 13.64 -10.82 -15.40
CA MET A 1 12.34 -10.19 -15.10
C MET A 1 12.17 -9.86 -13.60
N VAL A 2 13.25 -9.69 -12.82
CA VAL A 2 13.18 -9.33 -11.37
C VAL A 2 13.42 -7.83 -11.13
N ARG A 3 14.11 -7.14 -12.05
CA ARG A 3 14.57 -5.75 -11.89
C ARG A 3 13.47 -4.68 -12.00
N GLU A 4 12.34 -5.00 -12.60
CA GLU A 4 11.29 -4.01 -12.91
C GLU A 4 10.33 -3.79 -11.72
N THR A 5 10.05 -4.83 -10.93
CA THR A 5 9.18 -4.74 -9.74
C THR A 5 9.88 -4.11 -8.53
N GLU A 6 11.19 -4.34 -8.38
CA GLU A 6 11.98 -3.73 -7.29
C GLU A 6 12.17 -2.23 -7.51
N ALA A 7 12.44 -1.80 -8.74
CA ALA A 7 12.57 -0.38 -9.07
C ALA A 7 11.26 0.39 -8.83
N GLU A 8 10.11 -0.23 -9.11
CA GLU A 8 8.79 0.36 -8.87
C GLU A 8 8.46 0.43 -7.36
N ALA A 9 8.85 -0.58 -6.58
CA ALA A 9 8.71 -0.59 -5.12
C ALA A 9 9.62 0.46 -4.44
N VAL A 10 10.88 0.57 -4.87
CA VAL A 10 11.82 1.61 -4.41
C VAL A 10 11.29 3.01 -4.72
N GLY A 11 10.66 3.20 -5.89
CA GLY A 11 10.02 4.47 -6.25
C GLY A 11 8.84 4.83 -5.35
N ALA A 12 7.98 3.86 -5.03
CA ALA A 12 6.83 4.08 -4.14
C ALA A 12 7.26 4.44 -2.71
N GLY A 13 8.22 3.69 -2.15
CA GLY A 13 8.77 3.96 -0.82
C GLY A 13 9.36 5.37 -0.73
N ALA A 14 10.17 5.77 -1.72
CA ALA A 14 10.78 7.10 -1.75
C ALA A 14 9.78 8.26 -1.93
N GLU A 15 8.68 8.05 -2.66
CA GLU A 15 7.62 9.06 -2.79
C GLU A 15 6.85 9.26 -1.49
N VAL A 16 6.44 8.16 -0.84
CA VAL A 16 5.76 8.22 0.46
C VAL A 16 6.67 8.82 1.52
N GLY A 17 7.94 8.41 1.57
CA GLY A 17 8.94 8.92 2.51
C GLY A 17 9.09 10.43 2.47
N ARG A 18 9.19 11.02 1.27
CA ARG A 18 9.28 12.49 1.10
C ARG A 18 8.09 13.25 1.67
N VAL A 19 6.88 12.70 1.55
CA VAL A 19 5.67 13.33 2.12
C VAL A 19 5.67 13.21 3.63
N LEU A 20 6.06 12.05 4.17
CA LEU A 20 6.19 11.85 5.62
C LEU A 20 7.24 12.78 6.23
N ASP A 21 8.39 12.94 5.58
CA ASP A 21 9.46 13.86 6.01
C ASP A 21 8.98 15.31 6.09
N MET A 22 8.29 15.78 5.03
CA MET A 22 7.73 17.13 5.01
C MET A 22 6.72 17.36 6.14
N TRP A 23 5.85 16.38 6.40
CA TRP A 23 4.88 16.48 7.51
C TRP A 23 5.55 16.36 8.88
N SER A 24 6.61 15.56 8.99
CA SER A 24 7.40 15.45 10.21
C SER A 24 8.07 16.79 10.57
N GLU A 25 8.58 17.54 9.58
CA GLU A 25 9.11 18.89 9.80
C GLU A 25 8.06 19.88 10.33
N LEU A 26 6.80 19.69 9.96
CA LEU A 26 5.70 20.57 10.35
C LEU A 26 5.07 20.18 11.70
N CYS A 27 5.09 18.89 12.05
CA CYS A 27 4.32 18.34 13.17
C CYS A 27 5.17 17.64 14.24
N GLY A 28 6.45 17.41 13.99
CA GLY A 28 7.42 16.89 14.97
C GLY A 28 7.39 15.39 15.23
N PHE A 29 6.60 14.58 14.52
CA PHE A 29 6.67 13.11 14.66
C PHE A 29 7.97 12.56 14.07
N GLY A 30 8.49 11.45 14.59
CA GLY A 30 9.66 10.76 14.04
C GLY A 30 9.29 9.79 12.91
N VAL A 31 10.23 9.55 11.99
CA VAL A 31 10.08 8.59 10.88
C VAL A 31 11.33 7.72 10.75
N LEU A 32 11.15 6.41 10.72
CA LEU A 32 12.18 5.44 10.34
C LEU A 32 11.83 4.91 8.94
N HIS A 33 12.83 4.80 8.06
CA HIS A 33 12.66 4.38 6.68
C HIS A 33 13.44 3.10 6.37
N ASP A 34 12.83 2.22 5.56
CA ASP A 34 13.41 0.99 5.04
C ASP A 34 14.00 0.13 6.17
N LEU A 35 13.13 -0.25 7.11
CA LEU A 35 13.51 -1.01 8.30
C LEU A 35 13.58 -2.49 7.96
N THR A 36 14.62 -3.16 8.43
CA THR A 36 14.77 -4.61 8.37
C THR A 36 15.12 -5.12 9.76
N GLU A 37 14.47 -6.19 10.18
CA GLU A 37 14.86 -6.83 11.42
C GLU A 37 16.12 -7.68 11.21
N PRO A 38 17.15 -7.56 12.08
CA PRO A 38 18.33 -8.40 12.02
C PRO A 38 17.97 -9.89 11.90
N GLY A 39 18.54 -10.55 10.89
CA GLY A 39 18.29 -11.97 10.61
C GLY A 39 16.98 -12.29 9.87
N ARG A 40 16.20 -11.28 9.48
CA ARG A 40 15.04 -11.45 8.58
C ARG A 40 15.25 -10.72 7.25
N ARG A 41 14.51 -11.16 6.23
CA ARG A 41 14.49 -10.55 4.89
C ARG A 41 13.31 -9.61 4.65
N ALA A 42 12.31 -9.61 5.53
CA ALA A 42 11.12 -8.79 5.36
C ALA A 42 11.46 -7.35 5.75
N ASN A 43 11.25 -6.42 4.83
CA ASN A 43 11.40 -5.00 5.07
C ASN A 43 10.05 -4.39 5.49
N ILE A 44 10.13 -3.27 6.20
CA ILE A 44 9.03 -2.36 6.51
C ILE A 44 9.40 -1.03 5.86
N ASP A 45 8.56 -0.53 4.96
CA ASP A 45 8.91 0.67 4.18
C ASP A 45 9.09 1.89 5.07
N HIS A 46 8.14 2.16 5.99
CA HIS A 46 8.28 3.23 6.97
C HIS A 46 7.61 2.89 8.31
N VAL A 47 8.16 3.39 9.40
CA VAL A 47 7.50 3.43 10.72
C VAL A 47 7.48 4.86 11.21
N VAL A 48 6.29 5.36 11.53
CA VAL A 48 6.08 6.71 12.07
C VAL A 48 5.79 6.60 13.56
N VAL A 49 6.42 7.45 14.37
CA VAL A 49 6.21 7.54 15.83
C VAL A 49 5.81 8.97 16.16
N GLY A 50 4.60 9.18 16.65
CA GLY A 50 4.07 10.50 16.97
C GLY A 50 3.07 10.47 18.12
N ALA A 51 2.39 11.60 18.36
CA ALA A 51 1.49 11.76 19.50
C ALA A 51 0.30 10.78 19.52
N ARG A 52 -0.04 10.16 18.39
CA ARG A 52 -1.04 9.08 18.31
C ARG A 52 -0.52 7.70 18.72
N GLY A 53 0.80 7.52 18.76
CA GLY A 53 1.48 6.23 18.89
C GLY A 53 2.30 5.89 17.65
N VAL A 54 2.33 4.60 17.29
CA VAL A 54 3.17 4.08 16.20
C VAL A 54 2.31 3.69 15.01
N THR A 55 2.73 4.05 13.80
CA THR A 55 2.07 3.63 12.56
C THR A 55 3.08 2.98 11.61
N VAL A 56 2.81 1.73 11.24
CA VAL A 56 3.56 1.01 10.21
C VAL A 56 2.98 1.34 8.86
N VAL A 57 3.79 1.89 7.96
CA VAL A 57 3.37 2.32 6.62
C VAL A 57 4.04 1.43 5.57
N ASP A 58 3.22 0.75 4.77
CA ASP A 58 3.66 -0.04 3.62
C ASP A 58 3.29 0.70 2.34
N ALA A 59 4.28 1.04 1.52
CA ALA A 59 4.12 1.78 0.29
C ALA A 59 3.85 0.81 -0.88
N LYS A 60 2.91 1.19 -1.75
CA LYS A 60 2.58 0.43 -2.95
C LYS A 60 2.39 1.35 -4.15
N SER A 61 3.13 1.06 -5.22
CA SER A 61 2.78 1.48 -6.58
C SER A 61 2.04 0.33 -7.24
N TRP A 62 0.76 0.53 -7.58
CA TRP A 62 -0.01 -0.45 -8.34
C TRP A 62 -0.50 0.17 -9.64
N ALA A 63 -0.05 -0.32 -10.79
CA ALA A 63 -0.57 0.13 -12.08
C ALA A 63 -2.06 -0.26 -12.30
N GLY A 64 -2.86 0.68 -12.82
CA GLY A 64 -4.24 0.45 -13.24
C GLY A 64 -5.31 1.06 -12.31
N ASP A 65 -6.57 0.65 -12.53
CA ASP A 65 -7.75 1.12 -11.76
C ASP A 65 -7.76 0.50 -10.36
N VAL A 66 -7.30 1.28 -9.37
CA VAL A 66 -7.32 0.92 -7.95
C VAL A 66 -8.65 1.32 -7.33
N LYS A 67 -9.34 0.36 -6.72
CA LYS A 67 -10.59 0.59 -5.99
C LYS A 67 -10.44 0.15 -4.56
N VAL A 68 -10.60 1.12 -3.67
CA VAL A 68 -10.56 0.94 -2.21
C VAL A 68 -11.99 1.09 -1.68
N THR A 69 -12.45 0.11 -0.92
CA THR A 69 -13.75 0.12 -0.24
C THR A 69 -13.59 -0.53 1.13
N PRO A 70 -14.49 -0.31 2.10
CA PRO A 70 -14.42 -1.02 3.39
C PRO A 70 -14.43 -2.56 3.27
N ARG A 71 -14.93 -3.10 2.15
CA ARG A 71 -14.95 -4.54 1.87
C ARG A 71 -13.62 -5.10 1.36
N GLY A 72 -12.68 -4.24 0.97
CA GLY A 72 -11.42 -4.66 0.37
C GLY A 72 -10.86 -3.69 -0.64
N VAL A 73 -9.62 -4.01 -1.03
CA VAL A 73 -8.87 -3.31 -2.07
C VAL A 73 -8.75 -4.20 -3.30
N ARG A 74 -8.90 -3.62 -4.50
CA ARG A 74 -8.69 -4.33 -5.77
C ARG A 74 -7.99 -3.47 -6.80
N VAL A 75 -7.24 -4.12 -7.69
CA VAL A 75 -6.64 -3.54 -8.89
C VAL A 75 -7.21 -4.26 -10.10
N GLY A 76 -8.05 -3.56 -10.87
CA GLY A 76 -8.85 -4.19 -11.92
C GLY A 76 -9.75 -5.31 -11.34
N ARG A 77 -9.48 -6.57 -11.71
CA ARG A 77 -10.22 -7.76 -11.23
C ARG A 77 -9.58 -8.46 -10.03
N TRP A 78 -8.39 -8.04 -9.61
CA TRP A 78 -7.58 -8.75 -8.63
C TRP A 78 -7.74 -8.13 -7.24
N GLY A 79 -8.14 -8.93 -6.27
CA GLY A 79 -8.21 -8.51 -4.87
C GLY A 79 -6.82 -8.46 -4.23
N LYS A 80 -6.62 -7.50 -3.32
CA LYS A 80 -5.35 -7.20 -2.65
C LYS A 80 -5.39 -7.53 -1.15
N ARG A 81 -5.99 -8.68 -0.82
CA ARG A 81 -6.17 -9.13 0.57
C ARG A 81 -4.85 -9.58 1.22
N GLN A 82 -3.93 -10.11 0.41
CA GLN A 82 -2.64 -10.59 0.91
C GLN A 82 -1.78 -9.43 1.39
N GLU A 83 -1.81 -8.29 0.69
CA GLU A 83 -1.08 -7.08 1.07
C GLU A 83 -1.58 -6.53 2.41
N VAL A 84 -2.91 -6.50 2.62
CA VAL A 84 -3.49 -6.13 3.94
C VAL A 84 -3.07 -7.11 5.03
N ALA A 85 -3.09 -8.42 4.77
CA ALA A 85 -2.67 -9.43 5.74
C ALA A 85 -1.17 -9.34 6.07
N SER A 86 -0.33 -9.07 5.07
CA SER A 86 1.12 -8.89 5.23
C SER A 86 1.42 -7.71 6.14
N LEU A 87 0.75 -6.57 5.93
CA LEU A 87 0.93 -5.38 6.76
C LEU A 87 0.51 -5.63 8.22
N LYS A 88 -0.56 -6.40 8.47
CA LYS A 88 -0.91 -6.81 9.84
C LYS A 88 0.20 -7.61 10.52
N GLY A 89 0.91 -8.46 9.78
CA GLY A 89 2.06 -9.19 10.29
C GLY A 89 3.20 -8.25 10.70
N GLN A 90 3.47 -7.22 9.90
CA GLN A 90 4.45 -6.18 10.23
C GLN A 90 4.02 -5.37 11.46
N VAL A 91 2.74 -4.96 11.54
CA VAL A 91 2.16 -4.27 12.71
C VAL A 91 2.34 -5.09 13.99
N ALA A 92 1.97 -6.38 13.95
CA ALA A 92 2.13 -7.27 15.10
C ALA A 92 3.60 -7.41 15.51
N ARG A 93 4.53 -7.38 14.55
CA ARG A 93 5.97 -7.45 14.83
C ARG A 93 6.49 -6.18 15.52
N VAL A 94 6.12 -5.01 15.03
CA VAL A 94 6.49 -3.73 15.66
C VAL A 94 5.90 -3.63 17.06
N ALA A 95 4.63 -4.02 17.24
CA ALA A 95 3.99 -4.07 18.56
C ALA A 95 4.72 -5.03 19.52
N GLN A 96 5.16 -6.20 19.03
CA GLN A 96 5.94 -7.14 19.84
C GLN A 96 7.27 -6.53 20.31
N VAL A 97 7.99 -5.83 19.44
CA VAL A 97 9.29 -5.21 19.80
C VAL A 97 9.11 -4.15 20.88
N LEU A 98 8.06 -3.32 20.78
CA LEU A 98 7.74 -2.31 21.78
C LEU A 98 7.34 -2.96 23.11
N ALA A 99 6.51 -4.01 23.07
CA ALA A 99 6.09 -4.75 24.26
C ALA A 99 7.27 -5.44 24.97
N GLU A 100 8.22 -6.02 24.23
CA GLU A 100 9.46 -6.60 24.78
C GLU A 100 10.32 -5.55 25.50
N ALA A 101 10.24 -4.28 25.08
CA ALA A 101 10.90 -3.15 25.73
C ALA A 101 10.05 -2.50 26.85
N GLY A 102 8.86 -3.04 27.15
CA GLY A 102 7.98 -2.50 28.19
C GLY A 102 7.18 -1.26 27.79
N ILE A 103 7.09 -0.95 26.48
CA ILE A 103 6.32 0.18 25.96
C ILE A 103 4.95 -0.34 25.48
N ASP A 104 3.89 0.08 26.17
CA ASP A 104 2.51 -0.17 25.74
C ASP A 104 2.07 0.90 24.74
N ALA A 105 1.99 0.52 23.47
CA ALA A 105 1.77 1.43 22.36
C ALA A 105 0.63 0.98 21.45
N PRO A 106 -0.29 1.87 21.05
CA PRO A 106 -1.12 1.60 19.90
C PRO A 106 -0.23 1.55 18.65
N VAL A 107 -0.28 0.41 17.95
CA VAL A 107 0.42 0.22 16.67
C VAL A 107 -0.61 0.01 15.58
N ASP A 108 -0.76 1.01 14.71
CA ASP A 108 -1.66 0.97 13.56
C ASP A 108 -0.92 0.60 12.28
N GLY A 109 -1.66 0.10 11.28
CA GLY A 109 -1.14 -0.16 9.94
C GLY A 109 -1.76 0.75 8.89
N ALA A 110 -0.94 1.31 8.01
CA ALA A 110 -1.36 2.10 6.85
C ALA A 110 -0.77 1.57 5.53
N LEU A 111 -1.63 1.13 4.60
CA LEU A 111 -1.25 0.81 3.24
C LEU A 111 -1.33 2.07 2.37
N CYS A 112 -0.18 2.60 1.98
CA CYS A 112 -0.06 3.89 1.30
C CYS A 112 0.16 3.70 -0.21
N LEU A 113 -0.77 4.21 -1.00
CA LEU A 113 -0.75 4.11 -2.46
C LEU A 113 -0.03 5.32 -3.05
N ALA A 114 1.18 5.11 -3.58
CA ALA A 114 2.05 6.18 -4.09
C ALA A 114 1.48 6.92 -5.32
N GLN A 115 0.44 6.40 -5.98
CA GLN A 115 -0.10 7.02 -7.20
C GLN A 115 -0.63 8.44 -7.00
N ARG A 116 -0.31 9.31 -7.97
CA ARG A 116 -0.99 10.60 -8.24
C ARG A 116 -2.45 10.37 -8.68
N ASN A 117 -3.31 10.02 -7.75
CA ASN A 117 -4.75 10.22 -7.81
C ASN A 117 -5.22 10.35 -6.36
N ALA A 118 -4.94 11.53 -5.79
CA ALA A 118 -5.11 11.88 -4.40
C ALA A 118 -6.58 11.79 -3.97
N GLY A 119 -6.95 10.68 -3.34
CA GLY A 119 -8.03 10.73 -2.36
C GLY A 119 -7.50 11.39 -1.09
N ARG A 120 -8.33 12.25 -0.48
CA ARG A 120 -7.96 12.98 0.75
C ARG A 120 -8.32 12.21 2.02
N GLU A 121 -8.94 11.05 1.86
CA GLU A 121 -9.55 10.25 2.92
C GLU A 121 -8.89 8.89 3.00
N LEU A 122 -8.86 8.34 4.22
CA LEU A 122 -8.47 6.97 4.49
C LEU A 122 -9.70 6.09 4.50
N VAL A 123 -9.57 4.88 3.98
CA VAL A 123 -10.59 3.84 4.09
C VAL A 123 -10.03 2.72 4.93
N VAL A 124 -10.72 2.36 6.01
CA VAL A 124 -10.32 1.22 6.84
C VAL A 124 -10.74 -0.08 6.16
N VAL A 125 -9.77 -0.94 5.90
CA VAL A 125 -9.96 -2.26 5.29
C VAL A 125 -9.40 -3.31 6.23
N GLY A 126 -10.30 -4.05 6.88
CA GLY A 126 -9.91 -5.09 7.82
C GLY A 126 -9.05 -4.58 8.98
N GLY A 127 -9.25 -3.34 9.45
CA GLY A 127 -8.46 -2.75 10.54
C GLY A 127 -7.14 -2.10 10.13
N VAL A 128 -6.84 -2.04 8.82
CA VAL A 128 -5.71 -1.30 8.27
C VAL A 128 -6.24 -0.07 7.53
N ALA A 129 -5.63 1.09 7.73
CA ALA A 129 -5.94 2.28 6.95
C ALA A 129 -5.38 2.14 5.53
N VAL A 130 -6.17 2.46 4.50
CA VAL A 130 -5.71 2.45 3.11
C VAL A 130 -5.98 3.81 2.50
N GLY A 131 -4.97 4.41 1.88
CA GLY A 131 -5.12 5.72 1.25
C GLY A 131 -3.85 6.18 0.56
N TRP A 132 -3.66 7.50 0.54
CA TRP A 132 -2.61 8.19 -0.23
C TRP A 132 -1.67 8.97 0.70
N PRO A 133 -0.48 9.36 0.24
CA PRO A 133 0.56 9.94 1.09
C PRO A 133 0.08 11.07 1.99
N GLU A 134 -0.63 12.05 1.42
CA GLU A 134 -1.19 13.19 2.18
C GLU A 134 -2.24 12.78 3.23
N ALA A 135 -3.07 11.79 2.93
CA ALA A 135 -4.10 11.33 3.87
C ALA A 135 -3.47 10.53 5.03
N VAL A 136 -2.46 9.71 4.72
CA VAL A 136 -1.68 8.97 5.73
C VAL A 136 -0.90 9.94 6.61
N ALA A 137 -0.15 10.88 6.01
CA ALA A 137 0.67 11.84 6.74
C ALA A 137 -0.18 12.73 7.67
N ARG A 138 -1.34 13.22 7.18
CA ARG A 138 -2.30 13.92 8.03
C ARG A 138 -2.79 13.06 9.19
N SER A 139 -3.12 11.79 8.94
CA SER A 139 -3.65 10.92 9.99
C SER A 139 -2.64 10.64 11.09
N VAL A 140 -1.37 10.42 10.74
CA VAL A 140 -0.31 10.16 11.74
C VAL A 140 0.09 11.42 12.52
N ALA A 141 -0.14 12.61 11.94
CA ALA A 141 0.10 13.90 12.60
C ALA A 141 -0.99 14.30 13.60
N THR A 142 -2.14 13.63 13.59
CA THR A 142 -3.24 13.88 14.56
C THR A 142 -3.03 13.08 15.83
N GLY A 143 -3.58 13.56 16.95
CA GLY A 143 -3.60 12.84 18.24
C GLY A 143 -2.80 13.54 19.34
N ASP A 144 -3.05 13.14 20.57
CA ASP A 144 -2.50 13.72 21.81
C ASP A 144 -2.30 12.65 22.90
N ALA A 145 -2.29 11.36 22.51
CA ALA A 145 -2.21 10.24 23.45
C ALA A 145 -0.81 10.09 24.07
N TRP A 146 0.24 10.44 23.34
CA TRP A 146 1.63 10.32 23.74
C TRP A 146 2.30 11.69 23.83
N ASP A 147 3.09 11.89 24.87
CA ASP A 147 3.97 13.05 25.01
C ASP A 147 5.31 12.85 24.27
N ALA A 148 6.14 13.89 24.25
CA ALA A 148 7.44 13.85 23.58
C ALA A 148 8.37 12.78 24.15
N ALA A 149 8.31 12.51 25.45
CA ALA A 149 9.17 11.51 26.09
C ALA A 149 8.79 10.09 25.67
N ALA A 150 7.48 9.78 25.60
CA ALA A 150 6.98 8.50 25.10
C ALA A 150 7.32 8.30 23.61
N VAL A 151 7.19 9.35 22.81
CA VAL A 151 7.56 9.32 21.38
C VAL A 151 9.06 9.05 21.19
N GLU A 152 9.93 9.77 21.90
CA GLU A 152 11.38 9.56 21.83
C GLU A 152 11.77 8.15 22.30
N ALA A 153 11.24 7.68 23.43
CA ALA A 153 11.55 6.35 23.95
C ALA A 153 11.16 5.24 22.96
N ALA A 154 9.97 5.33 22.36
CA ALA A 154 9.54 4.36 21.35
C ALA A 154 10.38 4.45 20.07
N PHE A 155 10.74 5.67 19.65
CA PHE A 155 11.60 5.88 18.49
C PHE A 155 12.99 5.26 18.70
N ASP A 156 13.62 5.48 19.85
CA ASP A 156 14.92 4.92 20.20
C ASP A 156 14.89 3.39 20.22
N VAL A 157 13.89 2.79 20.88
CA VAL A 157 13.74 1.33 20.90
C VAL A 157 13.62 0.76 19.48
N LEU A 158 12.82 1.37 18.61
CA LEU A 158 12.67 0.90 17.23
C LEU A 158 13.95 1.11 16.42
N SER A 159 14.63 2.24 16.60
CA SER A 159 15.89 2.56 15.94
C SER A 159 17.02 1.60 16.33
N GLU A 160 17.03 1.10 17.58
CA GLU A 160 18.03 0.15 18.07
C GLU A 160 17.75 -1.30 17.65
N ARG A 161 16.47 -1.66 17.55
CA ARG A 161 16.04 -3.05 17.31
C ARG A 161 15.92 -3.40 15.82
N PHE A 162 15.81 -2.39 14.96
CA PHE A 162 15.75 -2.56 13.51
C PHE A 162 16.94 -1.87 12.82
N ASP A 163 17.56 -2.58 11.88
CA ASP A 163 18.41 -1.93 10.90
C ASP A 163 17.52 -1.03 10.04
N HIS A 164 17.92 0.22 9.81
CA HIS A 164 17.13 1.16 9.02
C HIS A 164 18.05 2.01 8.15
N ARG A 165 17.59 2.37 6.96
CA ARG A 165 18.43 3.05 5.97
C ARG A 165 18.49 4.56 6.17
N ALA A 166 17.41 5.14 6.68
CA ALA A 166 17.30 6.56 6.97
C ALA A 166 16.32 6.79 8.11
N ALA A 167 16.51 7.89 8.81
CA ALA A 167 15.68 8.26 9.95
C ALA A 167 15.55 9.78 10.04
N ARG A 168 14.38 10.22 10.45
CA ARG A 168 14.08 11.56 10.93
C ARG A 168 13.66 11.47 12.39
N ARG A 169 14.44 12.08 13.26
CA ARG A 169 14.16 12.11 14.70
C ARG A 169 12.85 12.88 14.98
N PRO A 170 12.12 12.51 16.04
CA PRO A 170 11.05 13.35 16.54
C PRO A 170 11.59 14.74 16.90
N GLY A 171 10.70 15.73 16.87
CA GLY A 171 10.96 17.11 17.27
C GLY A 171 9.86 17.61 18.18
N ASP A 172 9.63 18.92 18.20
CA ASP A 172 8.52 19.51 18.96
C ASP A 172 7.19 19.00 18.41
N LEU A 173 6.47 18.20 19.20
CA LEU A 173 5.17 17.66 18.81
C LEU A 173 4.15 18.80 18.72
N LEU A 174 3.83 19.16 17.47
CA LEU A 174 2.81 20.14 17.14
C LEU A 174 1.60 19.35 16.62
N PRO A 175 0.67 18.94 17.49
CA PRO A 175 -0.45 18.11 17.07
C PRO A 175 -1.22 18.82 15.96
N PHE A 176 -1.33 18.16 14.81
CA PHE A 176 -2.24 18.62 13.78
C PHE A 176 -3.64 18.42 14.32
N ALA A 177 -4.33 19.51 14.69
CA ALA A 177 -5.70 19.44 15.15
C ALA A 177 -6.52 18.71 14.08
N ALA A 178 -7.00 17.50 14.41
CA ALA A 178 -7.93 16.80 13.56
C ALA A 178 -9.15 17.72 13.39
N ALA A 179 -9.40 18.21 12.17
CA ALA A 179 -10.73 18.74 11.88
C ALA A 179 -11.74 17.67 12.30
N PRO A 180 -12.83 18.01 13.02
CA PRO A 180 -13.74 17.01 13.56
C PRO A 180 -14.26 16.13 12.42
N VAL A 181 -13.78 14.90 12.35
CA VAL A 181 -14.27 13.90 11.42
C VAL A 181 -15.64 13.50 11.95
N ALA A 182 -16.70 14.00 11.31
CA ALA A 182 -18.05 13.53 11.61
C ALA A 182 -18.05 12.00 11.53
N PRO A 183 -18.61 11.29 12.52
CA PRO A 183 -18.68 9.84 12.46
C PRO A 183 -19.35 9.42 11.14
N PRO A 184 -18.89 8.33 10.49
CA PRO A 184 -19.54 7.85 9.29
C PRO A 184 -21.03 7.66 9.57
N PRO A 185 -21.94 8.05 8.66
CA PRO A 185 -23.36 7.88 8.89
C PRO A 185 -23.62 6.40 9.19
N VAL A 186 -24.12 6.13 10.39
CA VAL A 186 -24.61 4.81 10.78
C VAL A 186 -25.60 4.40 9.69
N PRO A 187 -25.41 3.24 9.02
CA PRO A 187 -26.38 2.79 8.04
C PRO A 187 -27.74 2.73 8.73
N LYS A 188 -28.69 3.54 8.27
CA LYS A 188 -30.06 3.46 8.76
C LYS A 188 -30.52 2.03 8.51
N ASP A 189 -30.96 1.35 9.56
CA ASP A 189 -31.45 -0.03 9.48
C ASP A 189 -32.39 -0.17 8.28
N CYS A 190 -31.96 -0.98 7.31
CA CYS A 190 -32.83 -1.40 6.22
C CYS A 190 -33.93 -2.26 6.85
N GLY A 191 -35.08 -1.65 7.12
CA GLY A 191 -36.32 -2.35 7.40
C GLY A 191 -36.62 -3.39 6.30
N PRO A 192 -37.39 -4.44 6.61
CA PRO A 192 -37.50 -5.61 5.75
C PRO A 192 -38.08 -5.22 4.38
N GLU A 193 -37.27 -5.38 3.33
CA GLU A 193 -37.67 -5.18 1.95
C GLU A 193 -38.82 -6.15 1.59
N ARG A 194 -40.03 -5.61 1.45
CA ARG A 194 -41.16 -6.33 0.85
C ARG A 194 -40.78 -6.68 -0.58
N ARG A 195 -40.58 -7.98 -0.85
CA ARG A 195 -40.43 -8.54 -2.19
C ARG A 195 -41.59 -8.07 -3.08
N ARG A 196 -41.32 -7.16 -4.01
CA ARG A 196 -42.17 -6.93 -5.18
C ARG A 196 -41.56 -7.65 -6.37
N ARG A 197 -42.24 -8.70 -6.85
CA ARG A 197 -41.95 -9.33 -8.15
C ARG A 197 -42.39 -8.38 -9.26
N PRO A 198 -41.58 -8.12 -10.31
CA PRO A 198 -42.09 -7.56 -11.55
C PRO A 198 -42.42 -8.71 -12.51
N ASN A 199 -43.68 -8.72 -12.97
CA ASN A 199 -44.14 -9.50 -14.12
C ASN A 199 -43.56 -8.92 -15.42
N GLY A 200 -43.25 -9.80 -16.38
CA GLY A 200 -43.62 -9.60 -17.79
C GLY A 200 -42.72 -8.72 -18.70
N ALA A 201 -41.78 -9.39 -19.37
CA ALA A 201 -41.31 -9.26 -20.77
C ALA A 201 -41.61 -8.00 -21.63
N ALA A 202 -40.56 -7.48 -22.28
CA ALA A 202 -40.56 -7.16 -23.72
C ALA A 202 -39.11 -7.00 -24.25
N GLY A 203 -38.76 -7.73 -25.31
CA GLY A 203 -37.40 -7.82 -25.85
C GLY A 203 -36.95 -6.63 -26.70
N ARG A 204 -35.63 -6.44 -26.80
CA ARG A 204 -34.99 -5.74 -27.93
C ARG A 204 -33.70 -6.46 -28.35
N ARG A 205 -33.55 -6.56 -29.67
CA ARG A 205 -32.59 -7.38 -30.43
C ARG A 205 -31.16 -6.82 -30.36
N ARG A 206 -30.16 -7.71 -30.30
CA ARG A 206 -28.72 -7.42 -30.47
C ARG A 206 -28.34 -7.36 -31.96
N PRO A 207 -27.54 -6.39 -32.44
CA PRO A 207 -26.92 -6.50 -33.77
C PRO A 207 -25.71 -7.44 -33.73
N LYS A 208 -25.70 -8.43 -34.63
CA LYS A 208 -24.57 -9.33 -34.94
C LYS A 208 -23.66 -8.63 -35.96
N GLY A 209 -22.40 -8.37 -35.62
CA GLY A 209 -21.45 -7.83 -36.62
C GLY A 209 -19.98 -7.68 -36.20
N ALA A 210 -19.69 -7.28 -34.95
CA ALA A 210 -18.32 -6.93 -34.55
C ALA A 210 -17.41 -8.12 -34.16
N ALA A 211 -17.92 -9.36 -34.20
CA ALA A 211 -17.21 -10.53 -33.68
C ALA A 211 -16.28 -11.22 -34.69
N ARG A 212 -16.36 -10.89 -35.99
CA ARG A 212 -15.55 -11.56 -37.03
C ARG A 212 -14.23 -10.86 -37.37
N SER A 213 -14.09 -9.55 -37.13
CA SER A 213 -12.85 -8.81 -37.43
C SER A 213 -11.80 -8.86 -36.30
N ALA A 214 -12.22 -8.95 -35.03
CA ALA A 214 -11.31 -9.02 -33.88
C ALA A 214 -10.60 -10.38 -33.72
N ARG A 215 -11.13 -11.44 -34.36
CA ARG A 215 -10.59 -12.81 -34.25
C ARG A 215 -9.40 -13.06 -35.19
N ARG A 216 -9.30 -12.33 -36.31
CA ARG A 216 -8.19 -12.47 -37.27
C ARG A 216 -6.93 -11.68 -36.88
N ARG A 217 -7.04 -10.51 -36.21
CA ARG A 217 -5.86 -9.76 -35.72
C ARG A 217 -5.12 -10.47 -34.57
N ARG A 218 -5.86 -11.18 -33.70
CA ARG A 218 -5.27 -11.98 -32.59
C ARG A 218 -4.59 -13.29 -33.01
N ALA A 219 -4.64 -13.67 -34.28
CA ALA A 219 -3.97 -14.88 -34.78
C ALA A 219 -2.54 -14.56 -35.26
N LEU A 220 -2.35 -13.42 -35.96
CA LEU A 220 -1.06 -13.00 -36.49
C LEU A 220 -0.09 -12.51 -35.40
N GLU A 221 -0.59 -11.88 -34.32
CA GLU A 221 0.25 -11.45 -33.18
C GLU A 221 0.79 -12.62 -32.34
N ARG A 222 0.25 -13.83 -32.45
CA ARG A 222 0.79 -15.00 -31.74
C ARG A 222 1.83 -15.78 -32.55
N GLU A 223 1.86 -15.63 -33.87
CA GLU A 223 2.86 -16.28 -34.74
C GLU A 223 4.13 -15.43 -34.88
N ALA A 224 4.02 -14.10 -34.86
CA ALA A 224 5.17 -13.20 -34.82
C ALA A 224 6.06 -13.42 -33.58
N TRP A 225 5.46 -13.69 -32.41
CA TRP A 225 6.19 -13.96 -31.17
C TRP A 225 6.86 -15.34 -31.16
N ARG A 226 6.32 -16.32 -31.87
CA ARG A 226 6.94 -17.66 -31.98
C ARG A 226 8.15 -17.66 -32.90
N LEU A 227 8.09 -16.94 -34.02
CA LEU A 227 9.22 -16.80 -34.93
C LEU A 227 10.35 -15.92 -34.33
N ALA A 228 10.01 -14.87 -33.60
CA ALA A 228 10.99 -14.07 -32.86
C ALA A 228 11.69 -14.88 -31.74
N PHE A 229 10.95 -15.75 -31.05
CA PHE A 229 11.51 -16.63 -30.02
C PHE A 229 12.48 -17.69 -30.59
N VAL A 230 12.16 -18.28 -31.75
CA VAL A 230 13.05 -19.26 -32.41
C VAL A 230 14.30 -18.59 -32.97
N ALA A 231 14.19 -17.38 -33.54
CA ALA A 231 15.35 -16.63 -34.04
C ALA A 231 16.32 -16.23 -32.90
N VAL A 232 15.80 -15.80 -31.75
CA VAL A 232 16.62 -15.46 -30.57
C VAL A 232 17.28 -16.70 -29.98
N LEU A 233 16.61 -17.85 -29.99
CA LEU A 233 17.18 -19.12 -29.51
C LEU A 233 18.34 -19.60 -30.41
N LEU A 234 18.21 -19.47 -31.74
CA LEU A 234 19.26 -19.84 -32.69
C LEU A 234 20.50 -18.93 -32.57
N VAL A 235 20.31 -17.63 -32.36
CA VAL A 235 21.42 -16.68 -32.13
C VAL A 235 22.11 -16.95 -30.79
N ALA A 236 21.36 -17.31 -29.74
CA ALA A 236 21.93 -17.66 -28.45
C ALA A 236 22.75 -18.96 -28.49
N LEU A 237 22.32 -19.96 -29.27
CA LEU A 237 23.07 -21.22 -29.42
C LEU A 237 24.34 -21.04 -30.27
N ALA A 238 24.30 -20.20 -31.31
CA ALA A 238 25.49 -19.87 -32.10
C ALA A 238 26.55 -19.11 -31.25
N GLY A 239 26.11 -18.17 -30.41
CA GLY A 239 27.02 -17.40 -29.54
C GLY A 239 27.63 -18.20 -28.38
N VAL A 240 27.07 -19.35 -28.01
CA VAL A 240 27.65 -20.26 -27.01
C VAL A 240 28.73 -21.15 -27.64
N ALA A 241 28.59 -21.51 -28.92
CA ALA A 241 29.59 -22.31 -29.62
C ALA A 241 30.89 -21.51 -29.92
N GLU A 242 30.78 -20.21 -30.21
CA GLU A 242 31.94 -19.34 -30.48
C GLU A 242 32.77 -18.99 -29.22
N ARG A 243 32.21 -19.17 -28.02
CA ARG A 243 32.91 -18.89 -26.74
C ARG A 243 33.59 -20.11 -26.13
N ALA A 244 33.50 -21.26 -26.80
CA ALA A 244 34.09 -22.52 -26.37
C ALA A 244 35.21 -23.01 -27.31
N SER A 245 35.68 -22.15 -28.24
CA SER A 245 36.81 -22.41 -29.14
C SER A 245 38.01 -21.54 -28.76
#